data_AF-A0A8C4QQ62-F1
#
_entry.id   AF-A0A8C4QQ62-F1
#
_cell.length_a   1.000
_cell.length_b   1.000
_cell.length_c   1.000
_cell.angle_alpha   90.00
_cell.angle_beta   90.00
_cell.angle_gamma   90.00
#
_symmetry.space_group_name_H-M   'P 1'
#
loop_
_entity.id
_entity.type
_entity.pdbx_description
1 polymer ?
#
loop_
_entity_poly.entity_id
_entity_poly.type
_entity_poly.pdbx_seq_one_letter_code
_entity_poly.pdbx_strand_id
1 'polypeptide(L)'
;MALSDADVKKQIKHMMAFIEQEANEKADEIDAKAEEEFNIEKGRLVQSQRLKIMEHFEKKEKQIEQQKKIQMSNLMNQARLKVLKAREDLIQDLLDEARRRLGRGSQHATQLLHHLVLQKMLPDIYSIYKKKTNMDVIITIDHNNYLSPEISGGAELLTPDGKIFISNTLESRLDMMARQMMPEIRCALFGANANRKFLD
;
A
#
# COMPACT_ATOMS: atom_id res chain seq x y z
N MET A 1 -20.47 107.23 32.64
CA MET A 1 -19.20 107.44 31.90
C MET A 1 -19.19 106.44 30.76
N ALA A 2 -19.18 106.90 29.51
CA ALA A 2 -19.04 106.02 28.35
C ALA A 2 -17.60 105.47 28.34
N LEU A 3 -17.43 104.17 28.10
CA LEU A 3 -16.11 103.56 27.95
C LEU A 3 -15.32 104.27 26.84
N SER A 4 -14.01 104.45 27.03
CA SER A 4 -13.17 105.03 26.00
C SER A 4 -12.99 104.05 24.84
N ASP A 5 -12.86 104.57 23.62
CA ASP A 5 -12.70 103.77 22.40
C ASP A 5 -11.45 102.86 22.45
N ALA A 6 -10.45 103.22 23.27
CA ALA A 6 -9.27 102.43 23.54
C ALA A 6 -9.55 101.20 24.42
N ASP A 7 -10.49 101.30 25.37
CA ASP A 7 -10.89 100.19 26.25
C ASP A 7 -11.75 99.18 25.48
N VAL A 8 -12.60 99.66 24.58
CA VAL A 8 -13.37 98.81 23.65
C VAL A 8 -12.44 98.02 22.73
N LYS A 9 -11.40 98.66 22.16
CA LYS A 9 -10.37 97.96 21.37
C LYS A 9 -9.59 96.91 22.17
N LYS A 10 -9.29 97.16 23.45
CA LYS A 10 -8.65 96.17 24.33
C LYS A 10 -9.56 94.98 24.59
N GLN A 11 -10.85 95.20 24.85
CA GLN A 11 -11.82 94.12 25.02
C GLN A 11 -11.96 93.27 23.75
N ILE A 12 -12.04 93.89 22.57
CA ILE A 12 -12.11 93.15 21.29
C ILE A 12 -10.85 92.29 21.09
N LYS A 13 -9.65 92.84 21.35
CA LYS A 13 -8.40 92.06 21.29
C LYS A 13 -8.39 90.88 22.25
N HIS A 14 -8.86 91.08 23.48
CA HIS A 14 -8.96 90.00 24.46
C HIS A 14 -9.97 88.93 24.02
N MET A 15 -11.10 89.33 23.44
CA MET A 15 -12.08 88.41 22.88
C MET A 15 -11.51 87.61 21.69
N MET A 16 -10.76 88.26 20.81
CA MET A 16 -10.09 87.59 19.69
C MET A 16 -9.06 86.56 20.17
N ALA A 17 -8.24 86.92 21.17
CA ALA A 17 -7.26 86.00 21.75
C ALA A 17 -7.92 84.79 22.43
N PHE A 18 -9.07 85.00 23.09
CA PHE A 18 -9.84 83.91 23.68
C PHE A 18 -10.39 82.96 22.60
N ILE A 19 -10.96 83.51 21.52
CA ILE A 19 -11.48 82.69 20.40
C ILE A 19 -10.34 81.91 19.72
N GLU A 20 -9.17 82.53 19.55
CA GLU A 20 -8.00 81.88 18.95
C GLU A 20 -7.44 80.77 19.86
N GLN A 21 -7.42 81.00 21.18
CA GLN A 21 -7.03 79.97 22.15
C GLN A 21 -8.02 78.80 22.16
N GLU A 22 -9.33 79.08 22.20
CA GLU A 22 -10.37 78.05 22.19
C GLU A 22 -10.33 77.23 20.89
N ALA A 23 -10.07 77.87 19.75
CA ALA A 23 -9.89 77.18 18.47
C ALA A 23 -8.65 76.27 18.46
N ASN A 24 -7.52 76.73 19.00
CA ASN A 24 -6.30 75.93 19.10
C ASN A 24 -6.46 74.76 20.07
N GLU A 25 -7.04 74.97 21.24
CA GLU A 25 -7.32 73.88 22.19
C GLU A 25 -8.26 72.83 21.58
N LYS A 26 -9.23 73.27 20.76
CA LYS A 26 -10.12 72.35 20.04
C LYS A 26 -9.41 71.57 18.95
N ALA A 27 -8.47 72.20 18.24
CA ALA A 27 -7.64 71.53 17.24
C ALA A 27 -6.76 70.45 17.90
N ASP A 28 -6.08 70.79 19.00
CA ASP A 28 -5.24 69.85 19.75
C ASP A 28 -6.05 68.68 20.32
N GLU A 29 -7.28 68.93 20.80
CA GLU A 29 -8.19 67.87 21.26
C GLU A 29 -8.59 66.92 20.13
N ILE A 30 -8.82 67.44 18.92
CA ILE A 30 -9.15 66.63 17.73
C ILE A 30 -7.95 65.78 17.33
N ASP A 31 -6.75 66.35 17.30
CA ASP A 31 -5.54 65.63 16.92
C ASP A 31 -5.20 64.52 17.91
N ALA A 32 -5.31 64.80 19.22
CA ALA A 32 -5.11 63.79 20.25
C ALA A 32 -6.10 62.61 20.12
N LYS A 33 -7.39 62.91 19.84
CA LYS A 33 -8.40 61.86 19.62
C LYS A 33 -8.15 61.08 18.33
N ALA A 34 -7.75 61.76 17.26
CA ALA A 34 -7.44 61.12 16.00
C ALA A 34 -6.27 60.13 16.14
N GLU A 35 -5.24 60.50 16.92
CA GLU A 35 -4.10 59.62 17.20
C GLU A 35 -4.48 58.42 18.09
N GLU A 36 -5.34 58.63 19.10
CA GLU A 36 -5.85 57.54 19.93
C GLU A 36 -6.69 56.54 19.09
N GLU A 37 -7.63 57.03 18.29
CA GLU A 37 -8.45 56.20 17.40
C GLU A 37 -7.60 55.44 16.37
N PHE A 38 -6.60 56.11 15.77
CA PHE A 38 -5.66 55.47 14.85
C PHE A 38 -4.93 54.29 15.50
N ASN A 39 -4.42 54.48 16.72
CA ASN A 39 -3.69 53.44 17.44
C ASN A 39 -4.59 52.26 17.82
N ILE A 40 -5.83 52.52 18.23
CA ILE A 40 -6.82 51.49 18.53
C ILE A 40 -7.14 50.67 17.28
N GLU A 41 -7.46 51.33 16.17
CA GLU A 41 -7.88 50.64 14.94
C GLU A 41 -6.72 49.88 14.28
N LYS A 42 -5.51 50.46 14.30
CA LYS A 42 -4.28 49.76 13.90
C LYS A 42 -4.06 48.50 14.75
N GLY A 43 -4.19 48.61 16.07
CA GLY A 43 -4.10 47.48 16.99
C GLY A 43 -5.12 46.39 16.66
N ARG A 44 -6.38 46.78 16.46
CA ARG A 44 -7.47 45.87 16.09
C ARG A 44 -7.18 45.12 14.79
N LEU A 45 -6.73 45.82 13.76
CA LEU A 45 -6.41 45.24 12.46
C LEU A 45 -5.26 44.23 12.55
N VAL A 46 -4.18 44.58 13.27
CA VAL A 46 -3.02 43.71 13.47
C VAL A 46 -3.40 42.46 14.24
N GLN A 47 -4.16 42.57 15.33
CA GLN A 47 -4.60 41.41 16.11
C GLN A 47 -5.52 40.50 15.30
N SER A 48 -6.47 41.07 14.55
CA SER A 48 -7.37 40.31 13.67
C SER A 48 -6.59 39.50 12.63
N GLN A 49 -5.61 40.11 11.96
CA GLN A 49 -4.80 39.40 10.96
C GLN A 49 -3.86 38.37 11.61
N ARG A 50 -3.29 38.67 12.78
CA ARG A 50 -2.45 37.74 13.52
C ARG A 50 -3.21 36.45 13.88
N LEU A 51 -4.46 36.55 14.32
CA LEU A 51 -5.30 35.39 14.59
C LEU A 51 -5.53 34.53 13.33
N LYS A 52 -5.81 35.16 12.18
CA LYS A 52 -5.95 34.43 10.90
C LYS A 52 -4.67 33.72 10.50
N ILE A 53 -3.51 34.35 10.71
CA ILE A 53 -2.21 33.75 10.45
C ILE A 53 -1.99 32.54 11.36
N MET A 54 -2.28 32.67 12.66
CA MET A 54 -2.15 31.56 13.61
C MET A 54 -3.03 30.37 13.21
N GLU A 55 -4.30 30.61 12.87
CA GLU A 55 -5.22 29.55 12.46
C GLU A 55 -4.75 28.84 11.17
N HIS A 56 -4.24 29.60 10.20
CA HIS A 56 -3.67 29.04 8.98
C HIS A 56 -2.45 28.14 9.27
N PHE A 57 -1.54 28.59 10.14
CA PHE A 57 -0.37 27.79 10.51
C PHE A 57 -0.73 26.55 11.34
N GLU A 58 -1.72 26.64 12.22
CA GLU A 58 -2.19 25.49 13.00
C GLU A 58 -2.78 24.40 12.08
N LYS A 59 -3.58 24.79 11.08
CA LYS A 59 -4.10 23.86 10.07
C LYS A 59 -2.96 23.22 9.25
N LYS A 60 -1.97 24.02 8.84
CA LYS A 60 -0.81 23.56 8.08
C LYS A 60 0.06 22.59 8.90
N GLU A 61 0.25 22.86 10.18
CA GLU A 61 0.99 21.98 11.09
C GLU A 61 0.30 20.62 11.24
N LYS A 62 -1.01 20.60 11.53
CA LYS A 62 -1.80 19.37 11.62
C LYS A 62 -1.74 18.57 10.32
N GLN A 63 -1.82 19.24 9.17
CA GLN A 63 -1.71 18.59 7.85
C GLN A 63 -0.33 17.94 7.65
N ILE A 64 0.75 18.64 7.99
CA ILE A 64 2.12 18.10 7.90
C ILE A 64 2.28 16.90 8.84
N GLU A 65 1.76 16.97 10.06
CA GLU A 65 1.85 15.86 11.02
C GLU A 65 1.12 14.61 10.51
N GLN A 66 -0.09 14.77 9.97
CA GLN A 66 -0.83 13.67 9.35
C GLN A 66 -0.07 13.10 8.14
N GLN A 67 0.47 13.96 7.26
CA GLN A 67 1.26 13.52 6.12
C GLN A 67 2.50 12.72 6.56
N LYS A 68 3.21 13.16 7.60
CA LYS A 68 4.34 12.40 8.17
C LYS A 68 3.93 11.03 8.67
N LYS A 69 2.78 10.92 9.35
CA LYS A 69 2.25 9.61 9.83
C LYS A 69 1.92 8.69 8.65
N ILE A 70 1.29 9.22 7.60
CA ILE A 70 0.98 8.46 6.38
C ILE A 70 2.28 8.01 5.68
N GLN A 71 3.25 8.90 5.52
CA GLN A 71 4.54 8.59 4.90
C GLN A 71 5.27 7.50 5.67
N MET A 72 5.35 7.61 7.00
CA MET A 72 5.98 6.59 7.84
C MET A 72 5.27 5.24 7.72
N SER A 73 3.94 5.23 7.76
CA SER A 73 3.14 4.01 7.57
C SER A 73 3.40 3.37 6.20
N ASN A 74 3.39 4.16 5.14
CA ASN A 74 3.66 3.71 3.78
C ASN A 74 5.08 3.13 3.65
N LEU A 75 6.07 3.78 4.26
CA LEU A 75 7.46 3.30 4.25
C LEU A 75 7.59 1.95 4.97
N MET A 76 6.96 1.81 6.14
CA MET A 76 6.97 0.56 6.90
C MET A 76 6.25 -0.57 6.15
N ASN A 77 5.11 -0.27 5.53
CA ASN A 77 4.40 -1.23 4.70
C ASN A 77 5.24 -1.64 3.48
N GLN A 78 5.91 -0.70 2.83
CA GLN A 78 6.81 -1.00 1.71
C GLN A 78 7.98 -1.89 2.14
N ALA A 79 8.60 -1.62 3.29
CA ALA A 79 9.64 -2.47 3.85
C ALA A 79 9.13 -3.89 4.16
N ARG A 80 7.95 -3.99 4.76
CA ARG A 80 7.28 -5.27 5.02
C ARG A 80 7.02 -6.06 3.73
N LEU A 81 6.48 -5.42 2.69
CA LEU A 81 6.22 -6.05 1.40
C LEU A 81 7.51 -6.54 0.72
N LYS A 82 8.61 -5.78 0.83
CA LYS A 82 9.92 -6.21 0.33
C LYS A 82 10.38 -7.50 1.01
N VAL A 83 10.24 -7.60 2.33
CA VAL A 83 10.59 -8.83 3.07
C VAL A 83 9.69 -10.00 2.67
N LEU A 84 8.39 -9.78 2.52
CA LEU A 84 7.46 -10.82 2.08
C LEU A 84 7.80 -11.32 0.67
N LYS A 85 8.09 -10.41 -0.26
CA LYS A 85 8.51 -10.74 -1.62
C LYS A 85 9.80 -11.55 -1.61
N ALA A 86 10.83 -11.10 -0.89
CA ALA A 86 12.09 -11.84 -0.79
C ALA A 86 11.91 -13.24 -0.20
N ARG A 87 10.99 -13.42 0.77
CA ARG A 87 10.66 -14.76 1.29
C ARG A 87 9.96 -15.64 0.25
N GLU A 88 9.08 -15.08 -0.55
CA GLU A 88 8.39 -15.78 -1.63
C GLU A 88 9.36 -16.18 -2.74
N ASP A 89 10.25 -15.27 -3.15
CA ASP A 89 11.31 -15.51 -4.14
C ASP A 89 12.20 -16.70 -3.70
N LEU A 90 12.60 -16.77 -2.42
CA LEU A 90 13.38 -17.90 -1.88
C LEU A 90 12.64 -19.24 -1.95
N ILE A 91 11.32 -19.25 -1.73
CA ILE A 91 10.53 -20.48 -1.85
C ILE A 91 10.43 -20.88 -3.32
N GLN A 92 10.23 -19.90 -4.22
CA GLN A 92 10.16 -20.15 -5.65
C GLN A 92 11.46 -20.76 -6.17
N ASP A 93 12.62 -20.21 -5.76
CA ASP A 93 13.94 -20.75 -6.09
C ASP A 93 14.12 -22.19 -5.59
N LEU A 94 13.60 -22.51 -4.40
CA LEU A 94 13.65 -23.87 -3.84
C LEU A 94 12.79 -24.84 -4.67
N LEU A 95 11.59 -24.43 -5.06
CA LEU A 95 10.70 -25.25 -5.89
C LEU A 95 11.28 -25.45 -7.30
N ASP A 96 11.89 -24.43 -7.87
CA ASP A 96 12.54 -24.53 -9.17
C ASP A 96 13.78 -25.42 -9.11
N GLU A 97 14.53 -25.39 -8.01
CA GLU A 97 15.61 -26.36 -7.77
C GLU A 97 15.07 -27.80 -7.60
N ALA A 98 13.93 -27.98 -6.91
CA ALA A 98 13.27 -29.28 -6.81
C ALA A 98 12.83 -29.82 -8.18
N ARG A 99 12.27 -28.96 -9.06
CA ARG A 99 11.95 -29.30 -10.45
C ARG A 99 13.19 -29.72 -11.23
N ARG A 100 14.29 -28.95 -11.12
CA ARG A 100 15.57 -29.32 -11.78
C ARG A 100 16.10 -30.68 -11.33
N ARG A 101 15.98 -31.00 -10.03
CA ARG A 101 16.39 -32.32 -9.49
C ARG A 101 15.52 -33.46 -10.02
N LEU A 102 14.21 -33.25 -10.12
CA LEU A 102 13.29 -34.22 -10.73
C LEU A 102 13.63 -34.47 -12.21
N GLY A 103 13.93 -33.41 -12.97
CA GLY A 103 14.39 -33.52 -14.35
C GLY A 103 15.66 -34.35 -14.49
N ARG A 104 16.66 -34.14 -13.63
CA ARG A 104 17.89 -34.94 -13.62
C ARG A 104 17.64 -36.42 -13.33
N GLY A 105 16.73 -36.74 -12.40
CA GLY A 105 16.35 -38.11 -12.08
C GLY A 105 15.63 -38.83 -13.24
N SER A 106 14.94 -38.08 -14.09
CA SER A 106 14.19 -38.63 -15.24
C SER A 106 15.04 -38.82 -16.50
N GLN A 107 16.19 -38.14 -16.63
CA GLN A 107 17.12 -38.30 -17.76
C GLN A 107 17.71 -39.72 -17.90
N HIS A 108 17.52 -40.61 -16.91
CA HIS A 108 18.03 -41.98 -16.95
C HIS A 108 17.15 -42.99 -17.68
N ALA A 109 15.98 -42.59 -18.19
CA ALA A 109 15.12 -43.47 -18.96
C ALA A 109 14.94 -42.94 -20.39
N THR A 110 15.58 -43.61 -21.35
CA THR A 110 15.40 -43.36 -22.78
C THR A 110 13.91 -43.44 -23.14
N GLN A 111 13.44 -42.56 -24.04
CA GLN A 111 12.04 -42.51 -24.51
C GLN A 111 11.50 -43.87 -24.97
N LEU A 112 12.37 -44.73 -25.52
CA LEU A 112 12.08 -46.11 -25.90
C LEU A 112 11.71 -47.00 -24.70
N LEU A 113 12.37 -46.85 -23.55
CA LEU A 113 12.06 -47.57 -22.32
C LEU A 113 10.71 -47.13 -21.74
N HIS A 114 10.37 -45.83 -21.81
CA HIS A 114 9.07 -45.33 -21.35
C HIS A 114 7.92 -45.93 -22.18
N HIS A 115 8.08 -45.98 -23.50
CA HIS A 115 7.10 -46.60 -24.39
C HIS A 115 6.91 -48.11 -24.11
N LEU A 116 8.01 -48.85 -23.94
CA LEU A 116 7.99 -50.28 -23.61
C LEU A 116 7.41 -50.59 -22.23
N VAL A 117 7.68 -49.74 -21.23
CA VAL A 117 7.12 -49.88 -19.88
C VAL A 117 5.63 -49.59 -19.87
N LEU A 118 5.19 -48.50 -20.52
CA LEU A 118 3.76 -48.20 -20.66
C LEU A 118 3.02 -49.34 -21.36
N GLN A 119 3.55 -49.84 -22.48
CA GLN A 119 2.94 -50.94 -23.24
C GLN A 119 2.81 -52.23 -22.40
N LYS A 120 3.79 -52.52 -21.53
CA LYS A 120 3.72 -53.67 -20.60
C LYS A 120 2.77 -53.46 -19.44
N MET A 121 2.57 -52.22 -18.97
CA MET A 121 1.69 -51.93 -17.82
C MET A 121 0.21 -51.79 -18.19
N LEU A 122 -0.12 -51.52 -19.46
CA LEU A 122 -1.51 -51.45 -19.95
C LEU A 122 -2.39 -52.67 -19.59
N PRO A 123 -1.96 -53.94 -19.82
CA PRO A 123 -2.78 -55.11 -19.48
C PRO A 123 -3.00 -55.25 -17.96
N ASP A 124 -2.02 -54.89 -17.15
CA ASP A 124 -2.12 -54.94 -15.68
C ASP A 124 -3.10 -53.88 -15.16
N ILE A 125 -3.04 -52.66 -15.72
CA ILE A 125 -3.97 -51.56 -15.42
C ILE A 125 -5.40 -51.97 -15.78
N TYR A 126 -5.59 -52.60 -16.94
CA TYR A 126 -6.89 -53.12 -17.38
C TYR A 126 -7.43 -54.18 -16.40
N SER A 127 -6.59 -55.11 -15.94
CA SER A 127 -7.02 -56.13 -14.95
C SER A 127 -7.41 -55.51 -13.61
N ILE A 128 -6.65 -54.54 -13.11
CA ILE A 128 -6.94 -53.85 -11.85
C ILE A 128 -8.23 -53.04 -11.95
N TYR A 129 -8.45 -52.36 -13.07
CA TYR A 129 -9.67 -51.59 -13.30
C TYR A 129 -10.88 -52.52 -13.37
N LYS A 130 -10.82 -53.57 -14.19
CA LYS A 130 -11.89 -54.57 -14.33
C LYS A 130 -12.27 -55.21 -12.99
N LYS A 131 -11.29 -55.51 -12.14
CA LYS A 131 -11.54 -56.05 -10.78
C LYS A 131 -12.28 -55.08 -9.86
N LYS A 132 -12.06 -53.77 -10.00
CA LYS A 132 -12.62 -52.74 -9.09
C LYS A 132 -13.95 -52.17 -9.54
N THR A 133 -14.12 -51.94 -10.84
CA THR A 133 -15.30 -51.26 -11.39
C THR A 133 -16.20 -52.21 -12.17
N ASN A 134 -15.74 -53.44 -12.45
CA ASN A 134 -16.48 -54.45 -13.23
C ASN A 134 -16.86 -53.99 -14.65
N MET A 135 -16.16 -52.97 -15.16
CA MET A 135 -16.36 -52.38 -16.49
C MET A 135 -15.15 -52.63 -17.40
N ASP A 136 -15.42 -52.85 -18.68
CA ASP A 136 -14.39 -52.99 -19.71
C ASP A 136 -13.97 -51.60 -20.23
N VAL A 137 -12.65 -51.38 -20.32
CA VAL A 137 -12.06 -50.11 -20.78
C VAL A 137 -11.08 -50.36 -21.92
N ILE A 138 -11.14 -49.53 -22.94
CA ILE A 138 -10.17 -49.49 -24.03
C ILE A 138 -9.19 -48.36 -23.72
N ILE A 139 -7.92 -48.69 -23.52
CA ILE A 139 -6.86 -47.71 -23.29
C ILE A 139 -6.03 -47.62 -24.56
N THR A 140 -5.95 -46.42 -25.14
CA THR A 140 -5.20 -46.15 -26.37
C THR A 140 -4.13 -45.11 -26.08
N ILE A 141 -2.92 -45.31 -26.60
CA ILE A 141 -1.83 -44.32 -26.51
C ILE A 141 -1.97 -43.38 -27.72
N ASP A 142 -1.96 -42.07 -27.47
CA ASP A 142 -1.90 -41.09 -28.55
C ASP A 142 -0.46 -41.03 -29.10
N HIS A 143 -0.33 -41.18 -30.41
CA HIS A 143 0.94 -41.14 -31.15
C HIS A 143 1.18 -39.80 -31.85
N ASN A 144 0.19 -38.89 -31.82
CA ASN A 144 0.26 -37.59 -32.48
C ASN A 144 0.60 -36.46 -31.50
N ASN A 145 0.18 -36.60 -30.24
CA ASN A 145 0.36 -35.57 -29.22
C ASN A 145 1.16 -36.09 -28.03
N TYR A 146 2.47 -35.85 -28.06
CA TYR A 146 3.38 -36.20 -26.97
C TYR A 146 3.50 -35.04 -25.98
N LEU A 147 3.82 -35.37 -24.72
CA LEU A 147 4.15 -34.38 -23.71
C LEU A 147 5.35 -33.52 -24.14
N SER A 148 5.33 -32.25 -23.75
CA SER A 148 6.43 -31.31 -24.02
C SER A 148 7.76 -31.87 -23.51
N PRO A 149 8.88 -31.68 -24.23
CA PRO A 149 10.21 -32.09 -23.77
C PRO A 149 10.68 -31.33 -22.52
N GLU A 150 10.00 -30.24 -22.15
CA GLU A 150 10.26 -29.50 -20.91
C GLU A 150 9.73 -30.22 -19.66
N ILE A 151 8.80 -31.17 -19.83
CA ILE A 151 8.23 -31.95 -18.75
C ILE A 151 9.21 -33.06 -18.37
N SER A 152 9.57 -33.11 -17.09
CA SER A 152 10.49 -34.11 -16.54
C SER A 152 9.90 -35.51 -16.69
N GLY A 153 8.57 -35.68 -16.61
CA GLY A 153 7.91 -36.93 -16.96
C GLY A 153 6.52 -37.09 -16.36
N GLY A 154 5.99 -38.31 -16.48
CA GLY A 154 4.65 -38.69 -16.02
C GLY A 154 3.71 -38.98 -17.19
N ALA A 155 2.41 -38.96 -16.91
CA ALA A 155 1.38 -39.27 -17.90
C ALA A 155 0.17 -38.36 -17.72
N GLU A 156 -0.48 -38.06 -18.84
CA GLU A 156 -1.75 -37.33 -18.87
C GLU A 156 -2.82 -38.22 -19.48
N LEU A 157 -3.98 -38.24 -18.84
CA LEU A 157 -5.11 -39.06 -19.26
C LEU A 157 -6.22 -38.13 -19.74
N LEU A 158 -6.71 -38.42 -20.94
CA LEU A 158 -7.82 -37.72 -21.55
C LEU A 158 -8.97 -38.70 -21.78
N THR A 159 -10.19 -38.27 -21.52
CA THR A 159 -11.36 -39.04 -21.95
C THR A 159 -11.56 -38.95 -23.46
N PRO A 160 -12.24 -39.92 -24.09
CA PRO A 160 -12.53 -39.87 -25.53
C PRO A 160 -13.24 -38.58 -25.97
N ASP A 161 -14.09 -38.03 -25.10
CA ASP A 161 -14.83 -36.78 -25.34
C ASP A 161 -13.99 -35.51 -25.12
N GLY A 162 -12.74 -35.64 -24.65
CA GLY A 162 -11.85 -34.52 -24.33
C GLY A 162 -12.28 -33.65 -23.14
N LYS A 163 -13.39 -33.98 -22.47
CA LYS A 163 -13.98 -33.15 -21.39
C LYS A 163 -13.30 -33.29 -20.04
N ILE A 164 -12.76 -34.47 -19.73
CA ILE A 164 -12.11 -34.75 -18.45
C ILE A 164 -10.64 -35.02 -18.72
N PHE A 165 -9.80 -34.26 -18.05
CA PHE A 165 -8.35 -34.32 -18.15
C PHE A 165 -7.74 -34.54 -16.78
N ILE A 166 -6.87 -35.54 -16.68
CA ILE A 166 -6.15 -35.88 -15.45
C ILE A 166 -4.66 -35.81 -15.75
N SER A 167 -3.98 -34.80 -15.22
CA SER A 167 -2.52 -34.69 -15.30
C SER A 167 -1.88 -35.37 -14.10
N ASN A 168 -1.08 -36.40 -14.38
CA ASN A 168 -0.23 -37.08 -13.39
C ASN A 168 1.24 -36.91 -13.79
N THR A 169 1.60 -35.68 -14.17
CA THR A 169 2.98 -35.26 -14.41
C THR A 169 3.73 -35.08 -13.09
N LEU A 170 5.05 -35.26 -13.12
CA LEU A 170 5.89 -35.08 -11.93
C LEU A 170 5.79 -33.65 -11.39
N GLU A 171 5.69 -32.67 -12.28
CA GLU A 171 5.49 -31.25 -11.99
C GLU A 171 4.15 -31.01 -11.29
N SER A 172 3.05 -31.55 -11.81
CA SER A 172 1.73 -31.40 -11.19
C SER A 172 1.71 -32.01 -9.79
N ARG A 173 2.34 -33.18 -9.60
CA ARG A 173 2.47 -33.80 -8.29
C ARG A 173 3.35 -32.97 -7.35
N LEU A 174 4.47 -32.43 -7.82
CA LEU A 174 5.33 -31.57 -7.03
C LEU A 174 4.56 -30.33 -6.57
N ASP A 175 3.85 -29.66 -7.48
CA ASP A 175 3.08 -28.45 -7.14
C ASP A 175 1.95 -28.77 -6.15
N MET A 176 1.26 -29.90 -6.32
CA MET A 176 0.25 -30.36 -5.36
C MET A 176 0.84 -30.63 -3.98
N MET A 177 1.96 -31.36 -3.91
CA MET A 177 2.64 -31.66 -2.64
C MET A 177 3.22 -30.39 -2.00
N ALA A 178 3.85 -29.53 -2.80
CA ALA A 178 4.38 -28.26 -2.34
C ALA A 178 3.29 -27.44 -1.66
N ARG A 179 2.12 -27.29 -2.28
CA ARG A 179 0.96 -26.58 -1.70
C ARG A 179 0.52 -27.15 -0.35
N GLN A 180 0.48 -28.47 -0.21
CA GLN A 180 0.11 -29.13 1.05
C GLN A 180 1.19 -28.97 2.13
N MET A 181 2.46 -29.07 1.76
CA MET A 181 3.60 -29.00 2.66
C MET A 181 4.13 -27.58 2.91
N MET A 182 3.55 -26.56 2.26
CA MET A 182 3.93 -25.15 2.43
C MET A 182 4.06 -24.71 3.90
N PRO A 183 3.16 -25.10 4.83
CA PRO A 183 3.30 -24.74 6.24
C PRO A 183 4.58 -25.29 6.87
N GLU A 184 4.92 -26.55 6.58
CA GLU A 184 6.12 -27.22 7.09
C GLU A 184 7.38 -26.64 6.47
N ILE A 185 7.38 -26.41 5.15
CA ILE A 185 8.48 -25.77 4.42
C ILE A 185 8.77 -24.38 5.00
N ARG A 186 7.74 -23.58 5.29
CA ARG A 186 7.90 -22.26 5.90
C ARG A 186 8.46 -22.33 7.32
N CYS A 187 7.99 -23.27 8.13
CA CYS A 187 8.53 -23.49 9.48
C CYS A 187 10.00 -23.95 9.44
N ALA A 188 10.36 -24.82 8.49
CA ALA A 188 11.73 -25.31 8.34
C ALA A 188 12.71 -24.23 7.86
N LEU A 189 12.29 -23.37 6.92
CA LEU A 189 13.15 -22.32 6.35
C LEU A 189 13.25 -21.07 7.23
N PHE A 190 12.14 -20.64 7.83
CA PHE A 190 12.04 -19.33 8.50
C PHE A 190 11.81 -19.45 10.02
N GLY A 191 11.72 -20.67 10.55
CA GLY A 191 11.43 -20.93 11.95
C GLY A 191 9.93 -20.92 12.28
N ALA A 192 9.59 -21.52 13.42
CA ALA A 192 8.23 -21.52 13.94
C ALA A 192 7.83 -20.13 14.46
N ASN A 193 6.55 -19.81 14.36
CA ASN A 193 6.02 -18.56 14.90
C ASN A 193 5.98 -18.62 16.44
N ALA A 194 6.80 -17.81 17.11
CA ALA A 194 6.87 -17.73 18.57
C ALA A 194 5.54 -17.38 19.26
N ASN A 195 4.61 -16.74 18.54
CA ASN A 195 3.29 -16.35 19.06
C ASN A 195 2.21 -17.43 18.86
N ARG A 196 2.50 -18.52 18.12
CA ARG A 196 1.54 -19.63 17.93
C ARG A 196 1.62 -20.58 19.11
N LYS A 197 0.64 -20.53 20.01
CA LYS A 197 0.57 -21.37 21.22
C LYS A 197 -0.12 -22.71 21.02
N PHE A 198 -1.02 -22.82 20.03
CA PHE A 198 -1.82 -24.02 19.78
C PHE A 198 -1.68 -24.47 18.32
N LEU A 199 -1.69 -25.79 18.12
CA LEU A 199 -1.54 -26.46 16.83
C LEU A 199 -2.85 -27.08 16.31
N ASP A 200 -3.94 -26.88 17.05
CA ASP A 200 -5.29 -27.37 16.74
C ASP A 200 -5.88 -26.75 15.47
#